data_AF-A0A2R6P5K5-F1
#
_entry.id   AF-A0A2R6P5K5-F1
#
_cell.length_a   1.000
_cell.length_b   1.000
_cell.length_c   1.000
_cell.angle_alpha   90.00
_cell.angle_beta   90.00
_cell.angle_gamma   90.00
#
_symmetry.space_group_name_H-M   'P 1'
#
loop_
_entity.id
_entity.type
_entity.pdbx_description
1 polymer ?
#
loop_
_entity_poly.entity_id
_entity_poly.type
_entity_poly.pdbx_seq_one_letter_code
_entity_poly.pdbx_strand_id
1 'polypeptide(L)' 'MGRAFLYAQSVSIPCLRSCDISKRMTISSQAYGAAGVVKTVRILEREMLTGMRMLGARTVNDLRPEMVERVDWQPIMPKL' A
#
# COMPACT_ATOMS: atom_id res chain seq x y z
N MET A 1 -4.85 6.33 27.63
CA MET A 1 -5.28 5.26 26.69
C MET A 1 -5.32 5.84 25.28
N GLY A 2 -4.18 5.94 24.58
CA GLY A 2 -4.08 6.78 23.38
C GLY A 2 -2.98 6.38 22.40
N ARG A 3 -2.82 5.08 22.13
CA ARG A 3 -1.80 4.59 21.18
C ARG A 3 -2.30 3.57 20.16
N ALA A 4 -3.53 3.07 20.29
CA ALA A 4 -4.11 2.11 19.34
C ALA A 4 -4.69 2.78 18.07
N PHE A 5 -5.10 4.05 18.15
CA PHE A 5 -5.76 4.74 17.04
C PHE A 5 -4.82 5.07 15.88
N LEU A 6 -3.51 5.20 16.14
CA LEU A 6 -2.52 5.47 15.10
C LEU A 6 -2.09 4.22 14.30
N TYR A 7 -2.39 3.01 14.79
CA TYR A 7 -1.99 1.78 14.10
C TYR A 7 -3.06 1.27 13.12
N ALA A 8 -4.33 1.62 13.35
CA ALA A 8 -5.45 1.16 12.52
C ALA A 8 -5.67 2.01 11.26
N GLN A 9 -5.21 3.27 11.23
CA GLN A 9 -5.46 4.17 10.10
C GLN A 9 -4.43 4.03 8.96
N SER A 10 -3.35 3.26 9.15
CA SER A 10 -2.29 3.06 8.15
C SER A 10 -2.42 1.77 7.33
N VAL A 11 -3.41 0.91 7.63
CA VAL A 11 -3.55 -0.40 6.98
C VAL A 11 -4.36 -0.34 5.68
N SER A 12 -5.06 0.76 5.38
CA SER A 12 -6.02 0.71 4.28
C SER A 12 -5.45 1.05 2.90
N ILE A 13 -4.56 2.03 2.69
CA ILE A 13 -3.96 2.27 1.36
C ILE A 13 -2.63 3.02 1.49
N PRO A 14 -1.48 2.37 1.24
CA PRO A 14 -0.44 3.05 0.48
C PRO A 14 0.11 2.07 -0.55
N CYS A 15 -0.63 1.89 -1.63
CA CYS A 15 -0.02 1.51 -2.90
C CYS A 15 0.46 2.79 -3.59
N LEU A 16 1.56 2.69 -4.33
CA LEU A 16 2.11 3.66 -5.27
C LEU A 16 3.18 4.67 -4.77
N ARG A 17 4.26 4.21 -4.13
CA ARG A 17 5.62 4.78 -4.37
C ARG A 17 6.70 3.78 -3.95
N SER A 18 7.44 3.22 -4.91
CA SER A 18 8.44 2.13 -4.79
C SER A 18 9.35 2.07 -3.55
N CYS A 19 9.46 3.13 -2.75
CA CYS A 19 10.23 3.22 -1.51
C CYS A 19 9.65 2.42 -0.33
N ASP A 20 8.37 2.06 -0.32
CA ASP A 20 7.75 1.42 0.85
C ASP A 20 7.93 -0.12 0.90
N ILE A 21 8.18 -0.77 -0.25
CA ILE A 21 8.36 -2.24 -0.31
C ILE A 21 9.65 -2.67 0.39
N SER A 22 10.76 -1.96 0.11
CA SER A 22 12.07 -2.26 0.71
C SER A 22 12.02 -2.10 2.22
N LYS A 23 11.29 -1.08 2.71
CA LYS A 23 11.12 -0.83 4.14
C LYS A 23 10.34 -1.96 4.82
N ARG A 24 9.23 -2.40 4.21
CA ARG A 24 8.43 -3.53 4.75
C ARG A 24 9.21 -4.83 4.79
N MET A 25 9.98 -5.14 3.74
CA MET A 25 10.81 -6.35 3.71
C MET A 25 11.86 -6.34 4.82
N THR A 26 12.57 -5.23 5.00
CA THR A 26 13.61 -5.09 6.03
C THR A 26 13.04 -5.18 7.46
N ILE A 27 11.89 -4.57 7.73
CA ILE A 27 11.25 -4.66 9.05
C ILE A 27 10.80 -6.10 9.31
N SER A 28 10.24 -6.77 8.31
CA SER A 28 9.77 -8.15 8.42
C SER A 28 10.93 -9.13 8.65
N SER A 29 12.04 -8.96 7.93
CA SER A 29 13.24 -9.79 8.13
C SER A 29 13.90 -9.55 9.49
N GLN A 30 13.89 -8.31 9.99
CA GLN A 30 14.43 -8.00 11.32
C GLN A 30 13.57 -8.59 12.45
N ALA A 31 12.24 -8.63 12.29
CA ALA A 31 11.33 -9.12 13.34
C ALA A 31 11.11 -10.65 13.31
N TYR A 32 11.07 -11.26 12.12
CA TYR A 32 10.65 -12.65 11.94
C TYR A 32 11.55 -13.44 10.98
N GLY A 33 12.70 -12.88 10.60
CA GLY A 33 13.64 -13.53 9.69
C GLY A 33 13.04 -13.87 8.32
N ALA A 34 13.51 -14.96 7.71
CA ALA A 34 13.06 -15.40 6.39
C ALA A 34 11.54 -15.71 6.33
N ALA A 35 10.96 -16.23 7.42
CA ALA A 35 9.52 -16.53 7.50
C ALA A 35 8.66 -15.25 7.44
N GLY A 36 9.17 -14.14 7.99
CA GLY A 36 8.53 -12.83 7.89
C GLY A 36 8.40 -12.35 6.45
N VAL A 37 9.50 -12.43 5.70
CA VAL A 37 9.56 -11.96 4.30
C VAL A 37 8.54 -12.71 3.44
N VAL A 38 8.47 -14.05 3.57
CA VAL A 38 7.49 -14.88 2.85
C VAL A 38 6.05 -14.46 3.19
N LYS A 39 5.76 -14.19 4.46
CA LYS A 39 4.44 -13.74 4.90
C LYS A 39 4.10 -12.36 4.31
N THR A 40 5.06 -11.45 4.25
CA THR A 40 4.88 -10.12 3.65
C THR A 40 4.54 -10.21 2.16
N VAL A 41 5.24 -11.04 1.39
CA VAL A 41 4.93 -11.27 -0.04
C VAL A 41 3.51 -11.80 -0.21
N ARG A 42 3.09 -12.79 0.59
CA ARG A 42 1.73 -13.36 0.54
C ARG A 42 0.62 -12.38 0.96
N ILE A 43 0.93 -11.42 1.82
CA ILE A 43 -0.01 -10.36 2.19
C ILE A 43 -0.16 -9.40 1.01
N LEU A 44 0.96 -8.96 0.44
CA LEU A 44 0.98 -8.07 -0.71
C LEU A 44 0.21 -8.65 -1.90
N GLU A 45 0.44 -9.92 -2.23
CA GLU A 45 -0.29 -10.60 -3.31
C GLU A 45 -1.81 -10.58 -3.09
N ARG A 46 -2.26 -10.87 -1.87
CA ARG A 46 -3.70 -10.86 -1.53
C ARG A 46 -4.29 -9.46 -1.59
N GLU A 47 -3.57 -8.45 -1.13
CA GLU A 47 -4.01 -7.06 -1.21
C GLU A 47 -4.10 -6.58 -2.67
N MET A 48 -3.11 -6.92 -3.51
CA MET A 48 -3.15 -6.59 -4.93
C MET A 48 -4.33 -7.25 -5.63
N LEU A 49 -4.57 -8.54 -5.41
CA LEU A 49 -5.72 -9.24 -6.00
C LEU A 49 -7.05 -8.69 -5.49
N THR A 50 -7.14 -8.32 -4.22
CA THR A 50 -8.36 -7.73 -3.63
C THR A 50 -8.61 -6.34 -4.22
N GLY A 51 -7.58 -5.50 -4.31
CA GLY A 51 -7.67 -4.17 -4.92
C GLY A 51 -8.05 -4.24 -6.40
N MET A 52 -7.48 -5.19 -7.16
CA MET A 52 -7.85 -5.41 -8.55
C MET A 52 -9.33 -5.80 -8.71
N ARG A 53 -9.84 -6.70 -7.86
CA ARG A 53 -11.25 -7.08 -7.88
C ARG A 53 -12.17 -5.91 -7.53
N MET A 54 -11.78 -5.07 -6.57
CA MET A 54 -12.53 -3.87 -6.21
C MET A 54 -12.57 -2.84 -7.34
N LEU A 55 -11.51 -2.74 -8.12
CA LEU A 55 -11.43 -1.90 -9.32
C LEU A 55 -12.12 -2.53 -10.56
N GLY A 56 -12.61 -3.77 -10.44
CA GLY A 56 -13.20 -4.52 -11.56
C GLY A 56 -12.19 -5.07 -12.57
N ALA A 57 -10.88 -5.02 -12.28
CA ALA A 57 -9.81 -5.56 -13.10
C ALA A 57 -9.57 -7.05 -12.80
N ARG A 58 -9.43 -7.88 -13.85
CA ARG A 58 -9.13 -9.32 -13.70
C ARG A 58 -7.65 -9.64 -13.91
N THR A 59 -6.98 -8.85 -14.73
CA THR A 59 -5.57 -8.99 -15.06
C THR A 59 -4.82 -7.67 -14.88
N VAL A 60 -3.50 -7.73 -14.74
CA VAL A 60 -2.65 -6.52 -14.60
C VAL A 60 -2.78 -5.63 -15.85
N ASN A 61 -3.03 -6.22 -17.02
CA ASN A 61 -3.25 -5.49 -18.27
C ASN A 61 -4.60 -4.75 -18.31
N ASP A 62 -5.54 -5.11 -17.44
CA ASP A 62 -6.82 -4.41 -17.33
C ASP A 62 -6.70 -3.14 -16.49
N LEU A 63 -5.59 -2.95 -15.76
CA LEU A 63 -5.35 -1.74 -14.98
C LEU A 63 -5.05 -0.59 -15.93
N ARG A 64 -6.01 0.32 -16.08
CA ARG A 64 -5.88 1.49 -16.92
C ARG A 64 -5.88 2.77 -16.08
N PRO A 65 -5.18 3.83 -16.51
CA PRO A 65 -5.08 5.08 -15.75
C PRO A 65 -6.44 5.77 -15.54
N GLU A 66 -7.46 5.48 -16.37
CA GLU A 66 -8.81 6.03 -16.19
C GLU A 66 -9.53 5.48 -14.95
N MET A 67 -9.02 4.42 -14.32
CA MET A 67 -9.56 3.86 -13.08
C MET A 67 -9.11 4.61 -11.82
N VAL A 68 -8.24 5.61 -11.94
CA VAL A 68 -7.66 6.34 -10.80
C VAL A 68 -7.91 7.84 -10.96
N GLU A 69 -8.61 8.42 -9.99
CA GLU A 69 -8.72 9.87 -9.88
C GLU A 69 -7.51 10.43 -9.12
N ARG A 70 -6.83 11.41 -9.71
CA ARG A 70 -5.77 12.15 -9.02
C ARG A 70 -6.40 13.18 -8.10
N VAL A 71 -6.47 12.85 -6.82
CA VAL A 71 -6.84 13.81 -5.77
C VAL A 71 -5.56 14.47 -5.26
N ASP A 72 -5.29 15.69 -5.72
CA ASP A 72 -4.18 16.50 -5.22
C ASP A 72 -4.59 17.08 -3.86
N TRP A 73 -4.24 16.38 -2.78
CA TRP A 73 -4.55 16.76 -1.39
C TRP A 73 -3.60 17.82 -0.82
N GLN A 74 -2.57 18.25 -1.58
CA GLN A 74 -1.63 19.25 -1.12
C GLN A 74 -2.27 20.65 -1.16
N PRO A 75 -2.25 21.41 -0.05
CA PRO A 75 -2.73 22.79 -0.08
C PRO A 75 -1.85 23.60 -1.03
N ILE A 76 -2.48 24.29 -1.98
CA ILE A 76 -1.81 25.26 -2.84
C ILE A 76 -1.35 26.40 -1.94
N MET A 77 -0.09 26.35 -1.49
CA MET A 77 0.53 27.47 -0.82
C MET A 77 0.79 28.55 -1.88
N PRO A 78 0.14 29.73 -1.81
CA PRO A 78 0.48 30.82 -2.72
C PRO A 78 1.96 31.17 -2.51
N LYS A 79 2.73 31.19 -3.60
CA LYS A 79 4.08 31.76 -3.57
C LYS A 79 3.93 33.26 -3.29
N LEU A 80 4.51 33.69 -2.18
CA LEU A 80 4.60 35.10 -1.78
C LEU A 80 5.61 35.83 -2.68
#